data_AF-A0A2D6YBG1-F1
#
_entry.id   AF-A0A2D6YBG1-F1
#
_cell.length_a   1.000
_cell.length_b   1.000
_cell.length_c   1.000
_cell.angle_alpha   90.00
_cell.angle_beta   90.00
_cell.angle_gamma   90.00
#
_symmetry.space_group_name_H-M   'P 1'
#
loop_
_entity.id
_entity.type
_entity.pdbx_description
1 polymer ?
#
loop_
_entity_poly.entity_id
_entity_poly.type
_entity_poly.pdbx_seq_one_letter_code
_entity_poly.pdbx_strand_id
1 'polypeptide(L)'
;MTTETFADFCATQDARNEIQLNVRKYTLMLCDALEDNFKSRNRGVVAGRPAPEYKFVIESGRKYHKIIMEVPNDNRPPSRSVHAFVDKKTGEVYKAASFKAPAKHVRFNLLVIKEREWLLEHADWAGGYLYKR
;
A
#
# COMPACT_ATOMS: atom_id res chain seq x y z
N MET A 1 -41.30 2.31 6.73
CA MET A 1 -40.05 1.54 6.91
C MET A 1 -40.03 0.50 5.81
N THR A 2 -39.09 0.57 4.89
CA THR A 2 -38.88 -0.48 3.89
C THR A 2 -38.14 -1.65 4.56
N THR A 3 -38.70 -2.85 4.48
CA THR A 3 -38.05 -4.07 4.99
C THR A 3 -36.97 -4.51 4.00
N GLU A 4 -35.71 -4.43 4.40
CA GLU A 4 -34.60 -5.02 3.64
C GLU A 4 -34.76 -6.55 3.62
N THR A 5 -34.60 -7.17 2.45
CA THR A 5 -34.70 -8.62 2.30
C THR A 5 -33.36 -9.30 2.62
N PHE A 6 -33.39 -10.61 2.89
CA PHE A 6 -32.16 -11.38 3.04
C PHE A 6 -31.27 -11.33 1.78
N ALA A 7 -31.87 -11.27 0.59
CA ALA A 7 -31.14 -11.11 -0.66
C ALA A 7 -30.40 -9.76 -0.71
N ASP A 8 -31.01 -8.66 -0.25
CA ASP A 8 -30.38 -7.34 -0.17
C ASP A 8 -29.19 -7.34 0.79
N PHE A 9 -29.31 -8.04 1.93
CA PHE A 9 -28.23 -8.21 2.89
C PHE A 9 -27.03 -8.94 2.28
N CYS A 10 -27.27 -10.08 1.61
CA CYS A 10 -26.22 -10.85 0.95
C CYS A 10 -25.53 -10.04 -0.15
N ALA A 11 -26.29 -9.38 -1.02
CA ALA A 11 -25.75 -8.54 -2.09
C ALA A 11 -24.87 -7.39 -1.54
N THR A 12 -25.30 -6.77 -0.44
CA THR A 12 -24.52 -5.73 0.24
C THR A 12 -23.21 -6.30 0.82
N GLN A 13 -23.24 -7.52 1.35
CA GLN A 13 -22.05 -8.19 1.87
C GLN A 13 -21.06 -8.55 0.75
N ASP A 14 -21.55 -9.03 -0.38
CA ASP A 14 -20.73 -9.37 -1.56
C ASP A 14 -20.04 -8.13 -2.11
N ALA A 15 -20.75 -7.02 -2.26
CA ALA A 15 -20.17 -5.75 -2.67
C ALA A 15 -19.06 -5.27 -1.71
N ARG A 16 -19.26 -5.44 -0.39
CA ARG A 16 -18.23 -5.11 0.63
C ARG A 16 -17.00 -6.02 0.54
N ASN A 17 -17.21 -7.30 0.22
CA ASN A 17 -16.12 -8.25 0.04
C ASN A 17 -15.33 -7.94 -1.22
N GLU A 18 -16.02 -7.63 -2.33
CA GLU A 18 -15.40 -7.24 -3.59
C GLU A 18 -14.54 -5.98 -3.45
N ILE A 19 -15.06 -4.96 -2.75
CA ILE A 19 -14.28 -3.76 -2.43
C ILE A 19 -12.99 -4.11 -1.69
N GLN A 20 -13.07 -4.95 -0.65
CA GLN A 20 -11.89 -5.35 0.12
C GLN A 20 -10.88 -6.17 -0.71
N LEU A 21 -11.36 -7.04 -1.60
CA LEU A 21 -10.53 -7.79 -2.53
C LEU A 21 -9.81 -6.85 -3.49
N ASN A 22 -10.52 -5.87 -4.05
CA ASN A 22 -9.95 -4.86 -4.95
C ASN A 22 -8.92 -3.99 -4.24
N VAL A 23 -9.19 -3.52 -3.03
CA VAL A 23 -8.22 -2.77 -2.22
C VAL A 23 -6.95 -3.60 -2.01
N ARG A 24 -7.08 -4.88 -1.64
CA ARG A 24 -5.92 -5.76 -1.45
C ARG A 24 -5.16 -5.97 -2.76
N LYS A 25 -5.85 -6.23 -3.87
CA LYS A 25 -5.25 -6.39 -5.20
C LYS A 25 -4.43 -5.17 -5.60
N TYR A 26 -5.01 -3.98 -5.50
CA TYR A 26 -4.31 -2.75 -5.87
C TYR A 26 -3.19 -2.39 -4.90
N THR A 27 -3.30 -2.78 -3.63
CA THR A 27 -2.20 -2.64 -2.67
C THR A 27 -1.02 -3.55 -3.06
N LEU A 28 -1.28 -4.79 -3.51
CA LEU A 28 -0.23 -5.69 -4.02
C LEU A 28 0.44 -5.11 -5.26
N MET A 29 -0.33 -4.60 -6.21
CA MET A 29 0.23 -3.94 -7.41
C MET A 29 1.10 -2.73 -7.03
N LEU A 30 0.72 -1.97 -6.00
CA LEU A 30 1.53 -0.87 -5.49
C LEU A 30 2.83 -1.38 -4.86
N CYS A 31 2.82 -2.49 -4.10
CA CYS A 31 4.05 -3.10 -3.62
C CYS A 31 5.00 -3.46 -4.77
N ASP A 32 4.49 -4.11 -5.81
CA ASP A 32 5.29 -4.49 -6.99
C ASP A 32 5.90 -3.25 -7.67
N ALA A 33 5.10 -2.20 -7.87
CA ALA A 33 5.57 -0.94 -8.44
C ALA A 33 6.70 -0.29 -7.61
N LEU A 34 6.62 -0.35 -6.28
CA LEU A 34 7.66 0.17 -5.39
C LEU A 34 8.97 -0.64 -5.49
N GLU A 35 8.87 -1.97 -5.57
CA GLU A 35 10.04 -2.85 -5.77
C GLU A 35 10.69 -2.59 -7.13
N ASP A 36 9.90 -2.51 -8.19
CA ASP A 36 10.37 -2.25 -9.55
C ASP A 36 10.99 -0.86 -9.68
N ASN A 37 10.44 0.14 -9.00
CA ASN A 37 11.02 1.47 -8.93
C ASN A 37 12.40 1.45 -8.27
N PHE A 38 12.57 0.70 -7.17
CA PHE A 38 13.89 0.56 -6.53
C PHE A 38 14.90 -0.12 -7.46
N LYS A 39 14.53 -1.24 -8.08
CA LYS A 39 15.39 -2.01 -8.98
C LYS A 39 15.82 -1.17 -10.19
N SER A 40 14.87 -0.54 -10.86
CA SER A 40 15.12 0.27 -12.07
C SER A 40 15.96 1.52 -11.79
N ARG A 41 15.72 2.21 -10.67
CA ARG A 41 16.44 3.43 -10.31
C ARG A 41 17.90 3.18 -9.96
N ASN A 42 18.19 2.07 -9.27
CA ASN A 42 19.54 1.78 -8.78
C ASN A 42 20.33 0.84 -9.71
N ARG A 43 19.69 0.19 -10.69
CA ARG A 43 20.34 -0.68 -11.69
C ARG A 43 21.28 -1.73 -11.06
N GLY A 44 20.90 -2.26 -9.91
CA GLY A 44 21.67 -3.27 -9.18
C GLY A 44 22.89 -2.74 -8.40
N VAL A 45 23.12 -1.42 -8.33
CA VAL A 45 24.23 -0.84 -7.55
C VAL A 45 23.76 0.36 -6.73
N VAL A 46 24.04 0.36 -5.42
CA VAL A 46 23.81 1.49 -4.52
C VAL A 46 25.11 1.82 -3.81
N ALA A 47 25.55 3.08 -3.88
CA ALA A 47 26.77 3.56 -3.24
C ALA A 47 28.02 2.69 -3.56
N GLY A 48 28.14 2.21 -4.80
CA GLY A 48 29.27 1.40 -5.27
C GLY A 48 29.25 -0.06 -4.83
N ARG A 49 28.16 -0.54 -4.23
CA ARG A 49 27.96 -1.94 -3.81
C ARG A 49 26.73 -2.55 -4.49
N PRO A 50 26.62 -3.88 -4.60
CA PRO A 50 25.39 -4.52 -5.08
C PRO A 50 24.17 -3.99 -4.32
N ALA A 51 23.13 -3.60 -5.06
CA ALA A 51 21.92 -3.07 -4.47
C ALA A 51 21.24 -4.16 -3.62
N PRO A 52 20.82 -3.85 -2.38
CA PRO A 52 20.04 -4.77 -1.58
C PRO A 52 18.68 -5.05 -2.24
N GLU A 53 18.13 -6.24 -2.03
CA GLU A 53 16.78 -6.55 -2.49
C GLU A 53 15.75 -6.03 -1.48
N TYR A 54 15.14 -4.89 -1.77
CA TYR A 54 14.03 -4.37 -0.97
C TYR A 54 12.75 -5.11 -1.27
N LYS A 55 11.96 -5.39 -0.23
CA LYS A 55 10.65 -6.02 -0.36
C LYS A 55 9.56 -5.13 0.22
N PHE A 56 8.40 -5.09 -0.42
CA PHE A 56 7.22 -4.38 0.06
C PHE A 56 6.09 -5.38 0.33
N VAL A 57 5.81 -5.63 1.61
CA VAL A 57 4.86 -6.67 2.01
C VAL A 57 3.64 -6.08 2.72
N ILE A 58 2.48 -6.72 2.55
CA ILE A 58 1.25 -6.30 3.22
C ILE A 58 1.13 -6.97 4.59
N GLU A 59 1.22 -6.18 5.65
CA GLU A 59 0.76 -6.57 6.98
C GLU A 59 -0.67 -6.04 7.23
N SER A 60 -1.66 -6.94 7.21
CA SER A 60 -3.05 -6.57 7.48
C SER A 60 -3.34 -6.38 8.96
N GLY A 61 -3.97 -5.25 9.30
CA GLY A 61 -4.58 -5.02 10.60
C GLY A 61 -6.12 -4.99 10.54
N ARG A 62 -6.74 -4.51 11.63
CA ARG A 62 -8.21 -4.39 11.74
C ARG A 62 -8.79 -3.42 10.71
N LYS A 63 -8.23 -2.21 10.63
CA LYS A 63 -8.70 -1.13 9.74
C LYS A 63 -7.85 -0.96 8.48
N TYR A 64 -6.54 -1.13 8.59
CA TYR A 64 -5.60 -0.80 7.52
C TYR A 64 -4.80 -2.02 7.05
N HIS A 65 -4.46 -2.05 5.77
CA HIS A 65 -3.28 -2.74 5.26
C HIS A 65 -2.07 -1.82 5.48
N LYS A 66 -1.02 -2.34 6.12
CA LYS A 66 0.29 -1.67 6.20
C LYS A 66 1.16 -2.19 5.08
N ILE A 67 1.71 -1.29 4.28
CA ILE A 67 2.79 -1.62 3.36
C ILE A 67 4.08 -1.51 4.14
N ILE A 68 4.71 -2.65 4.44
CA ILE A 68 5.98 -2.73 5.15
C ILE A 68 7.11 -2.80 4.12
N MET A 69 8.03 -1.86 4.21
CA MET A 69 9.31 -1.91 3.51
C MET A 69 10.30 -2.71 4.37
N GLU A 70 10.82 -3.79 3.81
CA GLU A 70 11.84 -4.63 4.43
C GLU A 70 13.16 -4.45 3.68
N VAL A 71 14.16 -4.01 4.43
CA VAL A 71 15.52 -3.79 3.94
C VAL A 71 16.42 -4.87 4.55
N PRO A 72 17.07 -5.71 3.74
CA PRO A 72 17.96 -6.73 4.25
C PRO A 72 19.15 -6.08 4.96
N ASN A 73 19.66 -6.78 5.96
CA ASN A 73 20.87 -6.41 6.67
C ASN A 73 21.80 -7.60 6.77
N ASP A 74 23.09 -7.33 6.75
CA ASP A 74 24.09 -8.36 7.02
C ASP A 74 24.11 -8.68 8.53
N ASN A 75 24.06 -9.97 8.86
CA ASN A 75 24.18 -10.50 10.24
C ASN A 75 23.10 -10.06 11.25
N ARG A 76 21.97 -9.50 10.80
CA ARG A 76 20.82 -9.18 11.66
C ARG A 76 19.50 -9.28 10.88
N PRO A 77 18.35 -9.36 11.56
CA PRO A 77 17.07 -9.36 10.88
C PRO A 77 16.87 -8.13 9.97
N PRO A 78 16.05 -8.25 8.91
CA PRO A 78 15.72 -7.11 8.05
C PRO A 78 15.20 -5.93 8.85
N SER A 79 15.62 -4.72 8.45
CA SER A 79 15.06 -3.49 8.98
C SER A 79 13.68 -3.29 8.36
N ARG A 80 12.69 -3.01 9.21
CA ARG A 80 11.29 -2.91 8.80
C ARG A 80 10.79 -1.51 9.08
N SER A 81 10.14 -0.89 8.10
CA SER A 81 9.48 0.41 8.25
C SER A 81 8.13 0.39 7.54
N VAL A 82 7.18 1.20 8.00
CA VAL A 82 5.90 1.33 7.31
C VAL A 82 6.05 2.40 6.23
N HIS A 83 5.86 2.00 4.98
CA HIS A 83 5.88 2.91 3.84
C HIS A 83 4.55 3.69 3.75
N ALA A 84 3.43 2.97 3.75
CA ALA A 84 2.09 3.56 3.70
C ALA A 84 1.05 2.70 4.44
N PHE A 85 -0.09 3.31 4.74
CA PHE A 85 -1.29 2.63 5.23
C PHE A 85 -2.39 2.75 4.17
N VAL A 86 -3.14 1.69 3.95
CA VAL A 86 -4.30 1.67 3.05
C VAL A 86 -5.53 1.24 3.84
N ASP A 87 -6.59 2.05 3.86
CA ASP A 87 -7.84 1.67 4.52
C ASP A 87 -8.51 0.53 3.73
N LYS A 88 -8.80 -0.57 4.44
CA LYS A 88 -9.32 -1.80 3.82
C LYS A 88 -10.70 -1.63 3.19
N LYS A 89 -11.48 -0.66 3.66
CA LYS A 89 -12.86 -0.44 3.23
C LYS A 89 -12.96 0.66 2.20
N THR A 90 -12.16 1.72 2.34
CA THR A 90 -12.28 2.90 1.47
C THR A 90 -11.25 2.93 0.35
N GLY A 91 -10.15 2.17 0.46
CA GLY A 91 -9.03 2.20 -0.48
C GLY A 91 -8.14 3.44 -0.34
N GLU A 92 -8.42 4.30 0.64
CA GLU A 92 -7.64 5.51 0.90
C GLU A 92 -6.24 5.17 1.39
N VAL A 93 -5.25 5.78 0.73
CA VAL A 93 -3.83 5.68 1.03
C VAL A 93 -3.42 6.85 1.92
N TYR A 94 -2.71 6.52 2.98
CA TYR A 94 -2.20 7.46 3.97
C TYR A 94 -0.70 7.27 4.12
N LYS A 95 0.00 8.39 4.33
CA LYS A 95 1.41 8.36 4.74
C LYS A 95 1.54 7.75 6.14
N ALA A 96 2.62 7.02 6.42
CA ALA A 96 2.92 6.58 7.78
C ALA A 96 3.31 7.77 8.70
N ALA A 97 2.73 7.82 9.91
CA ALA A 97 3.22 8.71 10.98
C ALA A 97 4.02 7.92 12.04
N SER A 98 3.67 6.65 12.23
CA SER A 98 4.39 5.71 13.07
C SER A 98 4.18 4.30 12.55
N PHE A 99 4.81 3.31 13.18
CA PHE A 99 4.55 1.90 12.88
C PHE A 99 3.09 1.48 13.16
N LYS A 100 2.41 2.21 14.06
CA LYS A 100 1.07 1.85 14.54
C LYS A 100 -0.05 2.64 13.85
N ALA A 101 0.25 3.82 13.30
CA ALA A 101 -0.78 4.75 12.85
C ALA A 101 -0.38 5.56 11.60
N PRO A 102 -1.35 5.84 10.71
CA PRO A 102 -1.17 6.76 9.61
C PRO A 102 -1.08 8.21 10.08
N ALA A 103 -0.49 9.05 9.23
CA ALA A 103 -0.56 10.49 9.32
C ALA A 103 -1.96 10.99 9.00
N LYS A 104 -2.22 12.25 9.37
CA LYS A 104 -3.47 12.91 9.04
C LYS A 104 -3.62 13.10 7.53
N HIS A 105 -4.88 13.10 7.10
CA HIS A 105 -5.36 13.28 5.72
C HIS A 105 -5.05 12.14 4.76
N VAL A 106 -5.95 11.95 3.81
CA VAL A 106 -5.77 11.05 2.66
C VAL A 106 -4.69 11.62 1.73
N ARG A 107 -3.97 10.73 1.01
CA ARG A 107 -3.03 11.07 -0.07
C ARG A 107 -3.60 10.68 -1.43
N PHE A 108 -4.14 9.48 -1.51
CA PHE A 108 -4.73 8.91 -2.73
C PHE A 108 -5.85 7.94 -2.36
N ASN A 109 -6.61 7.46 -3.35
CA ASN A 109 -7.56 6.37 -3.22
C ASN A 109 -7.38 5.35 -4.35
N LEU A 110 -7.07 4.09 -3.99
CA LEU A 110 -6.84 3.00 -4.94
C LEU A 110 -8.09 2.57 -5.72
N LEU A 111 -9.28 2.91 -5.24
CA LEU A 111 -10.54 2.63 -5.92
C LEU A 111 -10.90 3.73 -6.93
N VAL A 112 -10.27 4.90 -6.86
CA VAL A 112 -10.40 5.95 -7.87
C VAL A 112 -9.39 5.68 -8.99
N ILE A 113 -9.87 5.33 -10.17
CA ILE A 113 -9.04 4.87 -11.31
C ILE A 113 -7.91 5.85 -11.61
N LYS A 114 -8.24 7.13 -11.78
CA LYS A 114 -7.26 8.19 -12.10
C LYS A 114 -6.15 8.30 -11.05
N GLU A 115 -6.51 8.21 -9.77
CA GLU A 115 -5.53 8.30 -8.68
C GLU A 115 -4.69 7.04 -8.60
N ARG A 116 -5.30 5.86 -8.75
CA ARG A 116 -4.59 4.58 -8.76
C ARG A 116 -3.57 4.52 -9.91
N GLU A 117 -3.97 4.86 -11.12
CA GLU A 117 -3.07 4.80 -12.29
C GLU A 117 -1.91 5.77 -12.14
N TRP A 118 -2.20 7.00 -11.71
CA TRP A 118 -1.14 7.96 -11.39
C TRP A 118 -0.20 7.41 -10.32
N LEU A 119 -0.75 6.81 -9.25
CA LEU A 119 0.03 6.25 -8.16
C LEU A 119 0.95 5.11 -8.63
N LEU A 120 0.43 4.17 -9.43
CA LEU A 120 1.22 3.03 -9.93
C LEU A 120 2.34 3.46 -10.88
N GLU A 121 2.15 4.57 -11.60
CA GLU A 121 3.17 5.12 -12.50
C GLU A 121 4.23 5.97 -11.76
N HIS A 122 3.83 6.69 -10.71
CA HIS A 122 4.67 7.72 -10.08
C HIS A 122 5.20 7.36 -8.69
N ALA A 123 4.68 6.31 -8.04
CA ALA A 123 5.12 5.90 -6.73
C ALA A 123 6.59 5.48 -6.75
N ASP A 124 7.33 5.97 -5.76
CA ASP A 124 8.75 5.69 -5.58
C ASP A 124 9.00 4.96 -4.26
N TRP A 125 10.02 4.10 -4.25
CA TRP A 125 10.35 3.28 -3.08
C TRP A 125 10.64 4.12 -1.81
N ALA A 126 11.07 5.37 -1.96
CA ALA A 126 11.42 6.26 -0.86
C ALA A 126 10.21 7.05 -0.31
N GLY A 127 9.05 6.96 -0.97
CA GLY A 127 7.78 7.50 -0.48
C GLY A 127 7.63 9.02 -0.66
N GLY A 128 8.36 9.62 -1.60
CA GLY A 128 8.27 11.06 -1.89
C GLY A 128 6.86 11.49 -2.29
N TYR A 129 6.15 10.66 -3.06
CA TYR A 129 4.76 10.87 -3.49
C TYR A 129 3.74 10.97 -2.33
N LEU A 130 4.08 10.51 -1.12
CA LEU A 130 3.18 10.56 0.05
C LEU A 130 3.23 11.90 0.81
N TYR A 131 4.14 12.80 0.43
CA TYR A 131 4.25 14.12 1.05
C TYR A 131 3.33 15.10 0.32
N LYS A 132 2.50 15.81 1.09
CA LYS A 132 1.78 16.96 0.56
C LYS A 132 2.81 18.06 0.25
N ARG A 133 2.74 18.60 -0.96
CA ARG A 133 3.49 19.79 -1.36
C ARG A 133 2.71 21.03 -0.97
#